data_AF-A0A8K1D5I5-F1
#
_entry.id   AF-A0A8K1D5I5-F1
#
_cell.length_a   1.000
_cell.length_b   1.000
_cell.length_c   1.000
_cell.angle_alpha   90.00
_cell.angle_beta   90.00
_cell.angle_gamma   90.00
#
_symmetry.space_group_name_H-M   'P 1'
#
loop_
_entity.id
_entity.type
_entity.pdbx_description
1 polymer ?
#
loop_
_entity_poly.entity_id
_entity_poly.type
_entity_poly.pdbx_seq_one_letter_code
_entity_poly.pdbx_strand_id
1 'polypeptide(L)' 'MTQDYWERLYQQTLRASGKVYVVFFMMVIFLGSFYLVNLFLAVVTMAYEDQNKAITAETEAKERMFQEAMELLQKDQE' A
#
# COMPACT_ATOMS: atom_id res chain seq x y z
N MET A 1 -1.92 -13.86 6.59
CA MET A 1 -1.26 -15.14 6.93
C MET A 1 0.14 -14.77 7.43
N THR A 2 0.31 -14.53 8.73
CA THR A 2 1.57 -13.99 9.28
C THR A 2 2.70 -15.01 9.35
N GLN A 3 2.55 -16.18 8.72
CA GLN A 3 3.54 -17.27 8.77
C GLN A 3 3.98 -17.62 10.20
N ASP A 4 3.18 -17.29 11.21
CA ASP A 4 3.46 -17.65 12.61
C ASP A 4 3.05 -19.09 12.86
N TYR A 5 3.95 -19.88 13.46
CA TYR A 5 3.68 -21.27 13.87
C TYR A 5 3.28 -22.24 12.72
N TRP A 6 3.42 -21.82 11.46
CA TRP A 6 3.04 -22.61 10.28
C TRP A 6 3.82 -23.93 10.17
N GLU A 7 5.07 -23.98 10.64
CA GLU A 7 5.92 -25.19 10.61
C GLU A 7 5.36 -26.30 11.51
N ARG A 8 4.81 -25.94 12.67
CA ARG A 8 4.15 -26.92 13.57
C ARG A 8 2.89 -27.48 12.94
N LEU A 9 2.08 -26.63 12.29
CA LEU A 9 0.90 -27.07 11.56
C LEU A 9 1.25 -27.94 10.35
N TYR A 10 2.32 -27.59 9.63
CA TYR A 10 2.87 -28.38 8.53
C TYR A 10 3.31 -29.77 9.00
N GLN A 11 4.10 -29.84 10.08
CA GLN A 11 4.54 -31.11 10.66
C GLN A 11 3.37 -31.96 11.17
N GLN A 12 2.38 -31.36 11.82
CA GLN A 12 1.17 -32.07 12.27
C GLN A 12 0.38 -32.63 11.09
N THR A 13 0.19 -31.84 10.03
CA THR A 13 -0.55 -32.25 8.84
C THR A 13 0.17 -33.39 8.10
N LEU A 14 1.49 -33.30 7.98
CA LEU A 14 2.33 -34.35 7.43
C LEU A 14 2.25 -35.67 8.21
N ARG A 15 2.22 -35.57 9.54
CA ARG A 15 2.16 -36.75 10.42
C ARG A 15 0.79 -37.42 10.36
N ALA A 16 -0.29 -36.65 10.22
CA ALA A 16 -1.66 -37.15 10.19
C ALA A 16 -2.12 -37.59 8.78
N SER A 17 -1.75 -36.85 7.74
CA SER A 17 -2.31 -37.01 6.38
C SER A 17 -1.27 -37.43 5.32
N GLY A 18 0.00 -37.56 5.71
CA GLY A 18 1.08 -38.04 4.84
C GLY A 18 1.74 -36.97 3.96
N LYS A 19 2.82 -37.37 3.28
CA LYS A 19 3.76 -36.48 2.55
C LYS A 19 3.20 -35.83 1.28
N VAL A 20 2.01 -36.24 0.82
CA VAL A 20 1.37 -35.66 -0.37
C VAL A 20 0.93 -34.21 -0.12
N TYR A 21 0.62 -33.85 1.13
CA TYR A 21 0.17 -32.51 1.51
C TYR A 21 1.26 -31.44 1.48
N VAL A 22 2.51 -31.79 1.19
CA VAL A 22 3.60 -30.83 0.97
C VAL A 22 3.29 -29.90 -0.20
N VAL A 23 2.72 -30.43 -1.28
CA VAL A 23 2.37 -29.64 -2.47
C VAL A 23 1.27 -28.62 -2.16
N PHE A 24 0.29 -29.01 -1.32
CA PHE A 24 -0.75 -28.11 -0.84
C PHE A 24 -0.15 -26.94 -0.05
N PHE A 25 0.74 -27.21 0.91
CA PHE A 25 1.40 -26.15 1.68
C PHE A 25 2.29 -25.26 0.80
N MET A 26 3.00 -25.82 -0.19
CA MET A 26 3.76 -25.04 -1.15
C MET A 26 2.86 -24.05 -1.91
N MET A 27 1.72 -24.51 -2.44
CA MET A 27 0.79 -23.63 -3.14
C MET A 27 0.24 -22.54 -2.23
N VAL A 28 -0.24 -22.90 -1.03
CA VAL A 28 -0.85 -21.96 -0.09
C VAL A 28 0.14 -20.90 0.40
N ILE A 29 1.37 -21.29 0.74
CA ILE A 29 2.40 -20.34 1.17
C ILE A 29 2.82 -19.42 0.02
N PHE A 30 3.00 -19.97 -1.19
CA PHE A 30 3.39 -19.17 -2.35
C PHE A 30 2.29 -18.16 -2.70
N LEU A 31 1.08 -18.64 -3.00
CA LEU A 31 -0.07 -17.79 -3.35
C LEU A 31 -0.42 -16.82 -2.21
N GLY A 32 -0.39 -17.28 -0.96
CA GLY A 32 -0.66 -16.46 0.21
C GLY A 32 0.33 -15.30 0.36
N SER A 33 1.63 -15.55 0.21
CA SER A 33 2.66 -14.52 0.30
C SER A 33 2.58 -13.51 -0.84
N PHE A 34 2.42 -13.98 -2.08
CA PHE A 34 2.23 -13.08 -3.23
C PHE A 34 0.99 -12.20 -3.07
N TYR A 35 -0.11 -12.77 -2.59
CA TYR A 35 -1.33 -12.02 -2.32
C TYR A 35 -1.09 -10.93 -1.26
N LEU A 36 -0.42 -11.25 -0.15
CA LEU A 36 -0.15 -10.28 0.91
C LEU A 36 0.77 -9.15 0.44
N VAL A 37 1.81 -9.45 -0.34
CA VAL A 37 2.70 -8.42 -0.90
C VAL A 37 1.94 -7.51 -1.87
N ASN A 38 1.12 -8.08 -2.76
CA ASN A 38 0.32 -7.28 -3.70
C ASN A 38 -0.71 -6.41 -2.98
N LEU A 39 -1.35 -6.94 -1.93
CA LEU A 39 -2.29 -6.19 -1.11
C LEU A 39 -1.58 -5.05 -0.36
N PHE A 40 -0.41 -5.31 0.22
CA PHE A 40 0.40 -4.29 0.87
C PHE A 40 0.83 -3.20 -0.13
N LEU A 41 1.33 -3.59 -1.30
CA LEU A 41 1.73 -2.65 -2.35
C LEU A 41 0.55 -1.78 -2.79
N ALA A 42 -0.62 -2.38 -3.02
CA ALA A 42 -1.83 -1.64 -3.39
C ALA A 42 -2.23 -0.61 -2.33
N VAL A 43 -2.19 -0.98 -1.04
CA VAL A 43 -2.50 -0.07 0.08
C VAL A 43 -1.48 1.06 0.16
N VAL A 44 -0.20 0.74 0.02
CA VAL A 44 0.88 1.72 0.07
C VAL A 44 0.77 2.69 -1.11
N THR A 45 0.57 2.20 -2.33
CA THR A 45 0.34 3.03 -3.52
C THR A 45 -0.89 3.92 -3.35
N MET A 46 -2.00 3.39 -2.83
CA MET A 46 -3.20 4.19 -2.56
C MET A 46 -2.92 5.32 -1.55
N ALA A 47 -2.19 5.03 -0.46
CA ALA A 47 -1.83 6.05 0.52
C ALA A 47 -0.85 7.10 -0.03
N TYR A 48 0.09 6.70 -0.89
CA TYR A 48 0.98 7.62 -1.60
C TYR A 48 0.21 8.52 -2.58
N GLU A 49 -0.71 7.97 -3.36
CA GLU A 49 -1.54 8.76 -4.28
C GLU A 49 -2.42 9.76 -3.54
N ASP A 50 -3.04 9.36 -2.44
CA ASP A 50 -3.94 10.22 -1.67
C ASP A 50 -3.17 11.41 -1.05
N GLN A 51 -2.00 11.14 -0.46
CA GLN A 51 -1.12 12.20 0.04
C GLN A 51 -0.63 13.12 -1.08
N ASN A 52 -0.23 12.57 -2.22
CA ASN A 52 0.31 13.39 -3.31
C ASN A 52 -0.77 14.28 -3.94
N LYS A 53 -2.01 13.79 -4.05
CA LYS A 53 -3.18 14.58 -4.50
C LYS A 53 -3.48 15.73 -3.54
N ALA A 54 -3.45 15.48 -2.23
CA ALA A 54 -3.68 16.51 -1.22
C ALA A 54 -2.61 17.62 -1.28
N ILE A 55 -1.33 17.23 -1.36
CA ILE A 55 -0.20 18.18 -1.44
C ILE A 55 -0.27 19.01 -2.72
N THR A 56 -0.59 18.38 -3.85
CA THR A 56 -0.68 19.08 -5.15
C THR A 56 -1.82 20.09 -5.15
N ALA A 57 -3.01 19.72 -4.64
CA ALA A 57 -4.15 20.63 -4.55
C ALA A 57 -3.88 21.82 -3.62
N GLU A 58 -3.20 21.59 -2.49
CA GLU A 58 -2.83 22.66 -1.56
C GLU A 58 -1.79 23.60 -2.18
N THR A 59 -0.82 23.06 -2.91
CA THR A 59 0.20 23.85 -3.61
C THR A 59 -0.41 24.73 -4.69
N GLU A 60 -1.32 24.19 -5.52
CA GLU A 60 -2.03 24.98 -6.53
C GLU A 60 -2.91 26.07 -5.91
N ALA A 61 -3.62 25.77 -4.82
CA ALA A 61 -4.45 26.77 -4.13
C ALA A 61 -3.59 27.92 -3.58
N LYS A 62 -2.42 27.58 -3.01
CA LYS A 62 -1.47 28.56 -2.47
C LYS A 62 -0.86 29.42 -3.58
N GLU A 63 -0.52 28.84 -4.73
CA GLU A 63 -0.03 29.60 -5.89
C GLU A 63 -1.08 30.56 -6.44
N ARG A 64 -2.35 30.15 -6.54
CA ARG A 64 -3.43 31.04 -6.99
C ARG A 64 -3.65 32.20 -6.02
N MET A 65 -3.69 31.92 -4.72
CA MET A 65 -3.78 32.96 -3.68
C MET A 65 -2.60 33.94 -3.75
N PHE A 66 -1.39 33.45 -4.00
CA PHE A 66 -0.20 34.29 -4.13
C PHE A 66 -0.24 35.17 -5.39
N GLN A 67 -0.69 34.61 -6.52
CA GLN A 67 -0.91 35.35 -7.77
C GLN A 67 -1.94 36.47 -7.58
N GLU A 68 -3.10 36.17 -6.98
CA GLU A 68 -4.14 37.17 -6.71
C GLU A 68 -3.66 38.29 -5.77
N ALA A 69 -2.90 37.94 -4.73
CA ALA A 69 -2.33 38.93 -3.82
C ALA A 69 -1.29 39.84 -4.52
N MET A 70 -0.48 39.28 -5.41
CA MET A 70 0.48 40.04 -6.23
C MET A 70 -0.22 40.99 -7.20
N GLU A 71 -1.29 40.56 -7.87
CA GLU A 71 -2.07 41.41 -8.77
C GLU A 71 -2.74 42.59 -8.05
N LEU A 72 -3.28 42.34 -6.84
CA LEU A 72 -3.84 43.39 -5.98
C LEU A 72 -2.79 44.44 -5.61
N LEU A 73 -1.59 44.00 -5.22
CA LEU A 73 -0.48 44.91 -4.91
C LEU A 73 -0.01 45.73 -6.11
N GLN A 74 -0.03 45.15 -7.32
CA GLN A 74 0.31 45.89 -8.54
C GLN A 74 -0.72 46.98 -8.84
N LYS A 75 -2.02 46.69 -8.69
CA LYS A 75 -3.08 47.69 -8.87
C LYS A 75 -3.05 48.83 -7.85
N ASP A 76 -2.61 48.57 -6.62
CA ASP A 76 -2.45 49.60 -5.59
C ASP A 76 -1.21 50.50 -5.79
N GLN A 77 -0.27 50.07 -6.65
CA GLN A 77 0.94 50.82 -6.99
C GLN A 77 0.81 51.64 -8.29
N GLU A 78 -0.27 51.47 -9.07
CA GLU A 78 -0.66 52.33 -10.21
C GLU A 78 -1.60 53.47 -9.77
#